data_AF-A0A919HRX0-F1
#
_entry.id   AF-A0A919HRX0-F1
#
_cell.length_a   1.000
_cell.length_b   1.000
_cell.length_c   1.000
_cell.angle_alpha   90.00
_cell.angle_beta   90.00
_cell.angle_gamma   90.00
#
_symmetry.space_group_name_H-M   'P 1'
#
loop_
_entity.id
_entity.type
_entity.pdbx_description
1 polymer ?
#
loop_
_entity_poly.entity_id
_entity_poly.type
_entity_poly.pdbx_seq_one_letter_code
_entity_poly.pdbx_strand_id
1 'polypeptide(L)'
;MPGRLPRRWRLPAAFPSRARLFAARQAIVEKFAALLEASKAELTAVIGAETGKPRWEAAGEVTAMINKVAISVKAYHVRTGEQHSDLPDGAATLRHRPHGVLAVFGPYNFPGHLPNGHIVPALLAGNTVVFKPSELTRAAAKRW
;
A
#
# COMPACT_ATOMS: atom_id res chain seq x y z
N MET A 1 2.06 2.64 42.57
CA MET A 1 2.73 3.56 41.62
C MET A 1 2.70 2.92 40.22
N PRO A 2 1.84 3.34 39.28
CA PRO A 2 1.79 2.72 37.95
C PRO A 2 2.98 3.23 37.11
N GLY A 3 3.79 2.29 36.60
CA GLY A 3 5.00 2.58 35.82
C GLY A 3 4.69 3.29 34.49
N ARG A 4 5.40 4.40 34.23
CA ARG A 4 5.37 5.08 32.93
C ARG A 4 6.02 4.20 31.87
N LEU A 5 5.27 3.93 30.80
CA LEU A 5 5.81 3.32 29.58
C LEU A 5 6.94 4.21 28.99
N PRO A 6 8.04 3.60 28.47
CA PRO A 6 9.18 4.34 27.94
C PRO A 6 8.84 5.11 26.65
N ARG A 7 9.36 6.34 26.55
CA ARG A 7 9.10 7.37 25.51
C ARG A 7 9.61 7.04 24.08
N ARG A 8 9.79 5.77 23.68
CA ARG A 8 10.58 5.42 22.48
C ARG A 8 9.82 5.08 21.19
N TRP A 9 8.51 5.34 21.12
CA TRP A 9 7.72 5.11 19.89
C TRP A 9 6.89 6.33 19.48
N ARG A 10 7.46 7.53 19.51
CA ARG A 10 6.88 8.60 18.69
C ARG A 10 7.13 8.22 17.24
N LEU A 11 6.10 7.69 16.58
CA LEU A 11 6.02 7.71 15.13
C LEU A 11 6.33 9.16 14.70
N PRO A 12 7.20 9.38 13.69
CA PRO A 12 7.42 10.73 13.16
C PRO A 12 6.06 11.40 12.92
N ALA A 13 5.97 12.70 13.20
CA ALA A 13 4.79 13.49 12.85
C ALA A 13 4.33 13.07 11.45
N ALA A 14 3.06 12.66 11.35
CA ALA A 14 2.52 11.94 10.19
C ALA A 14 3.08 12.50 8.87
N PHE A 15 3.73 11.64 8.09
CA PHE A 15 4.27 11.98 6.78
C PHE A 15 3.19 12.70 5.94
N PRO A 16 3.52 13.69 5.11
CA PRO A 16 2.54 14.55 4.43
C PRO A 16 1.67 13.86 3.36
N SER A 17 1.59 12.51 3.32
CA SER A 17 0.70 11.81 2.37
C SER A 17 -0.77 12.19 2.58
N ARG A 18 -1.17 12.50 3.83
CA ARG A 18 -2.49 13.05 4.17
C ARG A 18 -2.75 14.43 3.54
N ALA A 19 -1.71 15.23 3.29
CA ALA A 19 -1.83 16.57 2.71
C ALA A 19 -1.96 16.55 1.17
N ARG A 20 -1.64 15.43 0.51
CA ARG A 20 -1.75 15.31 -0.95
C ARG A 20 -3.19 15.04 -1.35
N LEU A 21 -3.66 15.71 -2.41
CA LEU A 21 -4.94 15.39 -3.05
C LEU A 21 -4.94 13.95 -3.60
N PHE A 22 -6.12 13.35 -3.72
CA PHE A 22 -6.27 11.98 -4.23
C PHE A 22 -5.56 11.77 -5.57
N ALA A 23 -5.72 12.68 -6.53
CA ALA A 23 -5.08 12.61 -7.84
C ALA A 23 -3.54 12.46 -7.75
N ALA A 24 -2.90 13.17 -6.82
CA ALA A 24 -1.45 13.05 -6.62
C ALA A 24 -1.06 11.68 -6.03
N ARG A 25 -1.91 11.09 -5.18
CA ARG A 25 -1.69 9.73 -4.64
C ARG A 25 -1.93 8.66 -5.70
N GLN A 26 -2.94 8.83 -6.54
CA GLN A 26 -3.23 7.97 -7.67
C GLN A 26 -2.05 7.95 -8.67
N ALA A 27 -1.55 9.12 -9.07
CA ALA A 27 -0.41 9.22 -9.99
C ALA A 27 0.85 8.49 -9.46
N ILE A 28 1.05 8.45 -8.14
CA ILE A 28 2.17 7.71 -7.53
C ILE A 28 1.99 6.21 -7.67
N VAL A 29 0.80 5.67 -7.37
CA VAL A 29 0.58 4.22 -7.47
C VAL A 29 0.54 3.75 -8.93
N GLU A 30 0.09 4.61 -9.86
CA GLU A 30 0.16 4.34 -11.30
C GLU A 30 1.60 4.37 -11.81
N LYS A 31 2.42 5.33 -11.36
CA LYS A 31 3.86 5.33 -11.64
C LYS A 31 4.53 4.07 -11.08
N PHE A 32 4.13 3.62 -9.89
CA PHE A 32 4.61 2.36 -9.33
C PHE A 32 4.24 1.17 -10.22
N ALA A 33 3.01 1.08 -10.72
CA ALA A 33 2.62 0.03 -11.69
C ALA A 33 3.49 0.06 -12.96
N ALA A 34 3.77 1.26 -13.50
CA ALA A 34 4.63 1.40 -14.67
C ALA A 34 6.08 0.95 -14.40
N LEU A 35 6.62 1.25 -13.22
CA LEU A 35 7.95 0.80 -12.79
C LEU A 35 8.00 -0.73 -12.61
N LEU A 36 6.94 -1.33 -12.05
CA LEU A 36 6.84 -2.79 -11.95
C LEU A 36 6.85 -3.46 -13.33
N GLU A 37 6.14 -2.89 -14.31
CA GLU A 37 6.12 -3.42 -15.68
C GLU A 37 7.51 -3.28 -16.33
N ALA A 38 8.16 -2.13 -16.18
CA ALA A 38 9.52 -1.91 -16.70
C ALA A 38 10.55 -2.86 -16.08
N SER A 39 10.42 -3.18 -14.79
CA SER A 39 11.33 -4.07 -14.05
C SER A 39 10.86 -5.54 -14.01
N LYS A 40 9.83 -5.90 -14.77
CA LYS A 40 9.14 -7.19 -14.64
C LYS A 40 10.06 -8.40 -14.80
N ALA A 41 10.96 -8.36 -15.77
CA ALA A 41 11.92 -9.44 -16.02
C ALA A 41 12.88 -9.64 -14.84
N GLU A 42 13.40 -8.54 -14.29
CA GLU A 42 14.30 -8.55 -13.13
C GLU A 42 13.58 -9.04 -11.87
N LEU A 43 12.40 -8.49 -11.58
CA LEU A 43 11.59 -8.89 -10.42
C LEU A 43 11.20 -10.36 -10.48
N THR A 44 10.85 -10.87 -11.66
CA THR A 44 10.57 -12.29 -11.89
C THR A 44 11.76 -13.16 -11.51
N ALA A 45 12.97 -12.77 -11.94
CA ALA A 45 14.19 -13.52 -11.65
C ALA A 45 14.51 -13.53 -10.14
N VAL A 46 14.41 -12.38 -9.48
CA VAL A 46 14.70 -12.27 -8.04
C VAL A 46 13.67 -13.02 -7.20
N ILE A 47 12.37 -12.88 -7.50
CA ILE A 47 11.31 -13.61 -6.78
C ILE A 47 11.49 -15.11 -6.95
N GLY A 48 11.74 -15.58 -8.18
CA GLY A 48 11.99 -17.00 -8.44
C GLY A 48 13.20 -17.53 -7.66
N ALA A 49 14.30 -16.78 -7.63
CA ALA A 49 15.50 -17.16 -6.92
C ALA A 49 15.32 -17.28 -5.41
N GLU A 50 14.60 -16.35 -4.76
CA GLU A 50 14.41 -16.38 -3.30
C GLU A 50 13.31 -17.34 -2.84
N THR A 51 12.27 -17.54 -3.66
CA THR A 51 11.11 -18.35 -3.25
C THR A 51 11.16 -19.78 -3.79
N GLY A 52 12.03 -20.07 -4.76
CA GLY A 52 12.10 -21.36 -5.43
C GLY A 52 10.94 -21.62 -6.40
N LYS A 53 10.05 -20.64 -6.64
CA LYS A 53 8.92 -20.84 -7.55
C LYS A 53 9.34 -20.82 -9.02
N PRO A 54 8.67 -21.58 -9.91
CA PRO A 54 8.93 -21.52 -11.34
C PRO A 54 8.80 -20.11 -11.91
N ARG A 55 9.57 -19.81 -12.97
CA ARG A 55 9.61 -18.48 -13.60
C ARG A 55 8.23 -17.94 -13.98
N TRP A 56 7.33 -18.80 -14.47
CA TRP A 56 5.98 -18.41 -14.86
C TRP A 56 5.12 -17.99 -13.66
N GLU A 57 5.31 -18.64 -12.51
CA GLU A 57 4.60 -18.29 -11.28
C GLU A 57 5.11 -16.96 -10.71
N ALA A 58 6.43 -16.75 -10.71
CA ALA A 58 7.04 -15.46 -10.33
C ALA A 58 6.60 -14.32 -11.26
N ALA A 59 6.53 -14.55 -12.57
CA ALA A 59 6.03 -13.57 -13.52
C ALA A 59 4.53 -13.28 -13.32
N GLY A 60 3.76 -14.29 -12.96
CA GLY A 60 2.36 -14.18 -12.57
C GLY A 60 2.19 -13.28 -11.34
N GLU A 61 3.06 -13.43 -10.34
CA GLU A 61 3.06 -12.58 -9.15
C GLU A 61 3.30 -11.11 -9.48
N VAL A 62 4.34 -10.80 -10.27
CA VAL A 62 4.63 -9.41 -10.67
C VAL A 62 3.45 -8.81 -11.47
N THR A 63 2.88 -9.59 -12.38
CA THR A 63 1.67 -9.18 -13.13
C THR A 63 0.50 -8.90 -12.19
N ALA A 64 0.31 -9.73 -11.17
CA ALA A 64 -0.73 -9.54 -10.17
C ALA A 64 -0.47 -8.29 -9.29
N MET A 65 0.79 -7.91 -9.08
CA MET A 65 1.14 -6.64 -8.41
C MET A 65 0.74 -5.42 -9.25
N ILE A 66 1.05 -5.43 -10.55
CA ILE A 66 0.68 -4.36 -11.50
C ILE A 66 -0.83 -4.20 -11.56
N ASN A 67 -1.56 -5.30 -11.78
CA ASN A 67 -3.02 -5.30 -11.90
C ASN A 67 -3.72 -4.85 -10.61
N LYS A 68 -3.09 -5.05 -9.44
CA LYS A 68 -3.65 -4.60 -8.16
C LYS A 68 -3.87 -3.09 -8.12
N VAL A 69 -3.05 -2.30 -8.81
CA VAL A 69 -3.15 -0.85 -8.82
C VAL A 69 -4.48 -0.40 -9.40
N ALA A 70 -4.79 -0.81 -10.63
CA ALA A 70 -6.04 -0.44 -11.30
C ALA A 70 -7.28 -0.89 -10.51
N ILE A 71 -7.25 -2.12 -9.96
CA ILE A 71 -8.34 -2.64 -9.12
C ILE A 71 -8.52 -1.81 -7.85
N SER A 72 -7.42 -1.36 -7.22
CA SER A 72 -7.47 -0.58 -5.98
C SER A 72 -7.96 0.85 -6.22
N VAL A 73 -7.60 1.47 -7.35
CA VAL A 73 -8.15 2.78 -7.77
C VAL A 73 -9.65 2.68 -7.99
N LYS A 74 -10.11 1.67 -8.75
CA LYS A 74 -11.55 1.42 -8.94
C LYS A 74 -12.26 1.21 -7.60
N ALA A 75 -11.70 0.38 -6.72
CA ALA A 75 -12.28 0.11 -5.41
C ALA A 75 -12.36 1.35 -4.52
N TYR A 76 -11.39 2.26 -4.59
CA TYR A 76 -11.44 3.53 -3.87
C TYR A 76 -12.68 4.34 -4.27
N HIS A 77 -12.89 4.56 -5.56
CA HIS A 77 -14.04 5.34 -6.04
C HIS A 77 -15.39 4.71 -5.70
N VAL A 78 -15.49 3.36 -5.74
CA VAL A 78 -16.71 2.66 -5.38
C VAL A 78 -17.04 2.77 -3.88
N ARG A 79 -16.02 2.86 -3.02
CA ARG A 79 -16.18 2.74 -1.56
C ARG A 79 -16.04 4.05 -0.80
N THR A 80 -15.50 5.11 -1.41
CA THR A 80 -15.23 6.38 -0.72
C THR A 80 -16.00 7.53 -1.38
N GLY A 81 -17.25 7.70 -0.95
CA GLY A 81 -18.07 8.85 -1.31
C GLY A 81 -17.94 10.00 -0.32
N GLU A 82 -18.38 11.19 -0.74
CA GLU A 82 -18.79 12.26 0.17
C GLU A 82 -20.31 12.43 0.04
N GLN A 83 -20.99 12.64 1.16
CA GLN A 83 -22.41 12.99 1.19
C GLN A 83 -22.60 14.23 2.05
N HIS A 84 -23.52 15.09 1.65
CA HIS A 84 -23.90 16.28 2.38
C HIS A 84 -25.42 16.34 2.45
N SER A 85 -25.96 16.61 3.64
CA SER A 85 -27.39 16.77 3.85
C SER A 85 -27.65 17.96 4.75
N ASP A 86 -28.46 18.89 4.26
CA ASP A 86 -28.96 20.03 5.04
C ASP A 86 -29.94 19.55 6.11
N LEU A 87 -29.85 20.13 7.29
CA LEU A 87 -30.69 19.88 8.45
C LEU A 87 -31.31 21.21 8.91
N PRO A 88 -32.45 21.20 9.62
CA PRO A 88 -33.09 22.43 10.09
C PRO A 88 -32.16 23.38 10.87
N ASP A 89 -31.24 22.82 11.66
CA ASP A 89 -30.29 23.59 12.49
C ASP A 89 -28.81 23.37 12.09
N GLY A 90 -28.53 22.98 10.84
CA GLY A 90 -27.14 22.81 10.38
C GLY A 90 -27.00 21.90 9.16
N ALA A 91 -25.90 21.14 9.10
CA ALA A 91 -25.68 20.18 8.03
C ALA A 91 -24.89 18.97 8.52
N ALA A 92 -25.18 17.80 7.97
CA ALA A 92 -24.39 16.58 8.16
C ALA A 92 -23.53 16.31 6.93
N THR A 93 -22.30 15.84 7.14
CA THR A 93 -21.39 15.51 6.04
C THR A 93 -20.67 14.18 6.32
N LEU A 94 -20.77 13.25 5.39
CA LEU A 94 -19.96 12.04 5.36
C LEU A 94 -18.71 12.29 4.54
N ARG A 95 -17.53 12.05 5.14
CA ARG A 95 -16.24 12.06 4.42
C ARG A 95 -15.34 10.95 4.94
N HIS A 96 -14.46 10.48 4.06
CA HIS A 96 -13.49 9.44 4.38
C HIS A 96 -12.13 10.09 4.67
N ARG A 97 -11.47 9.70 5.76
CA ARG A 97 -10.15 10.19 6.16
C ARG A 97 -9.20 9.03 6.45
N PRO A 98 -7.90 9.16 6.13
CA PRO A 98 -6.93 8.13 6.45
C PRO A 98 -6.81 7.94 7.97
N HIS A 99 -6.57 6.70 8.38
CA HIS A 99 -6.35 6.33 9.78
C HIS A 99 -5.00 6.84 10.31
N GLY A 100 -3.96 6.85 9.48
CA GLY A 100 -2.63 7.33 9.89
C GLY A 100 -1.51 6.46 9.33
N VAL A 101 -0.72 5.86 10.23
CA VAL A 101 0.39 4.96 9.87
C VAL A 101 -0.07 3.51 9.96
N LEU A 102 0.11 2.74 8.89
CA LEU A 102 -0.14 1.30 8.84
C LEU A 102 1.18 0.54 8.80
N ALA A 103 1.34 -0.44 9.67
CA ALA A 103 2.42 -1.42 9.58
C ALA A 103 1.96 -2.61 8.72
N VAL A 104 2.71 -2.93 7.66
CA VAL A 104 2.42 -4.06 6.77
C VAL A 104 3.53 -5.09 6.93
N PHE A 105 3.15 -6.34 7.23
CA PHE A 105 4.07 -7.46 7.39
C PHE A 105 3.90 -8.41 6.20
N GLY A 106 4.92 -8.49 5.35
CA GLY A 106 4.88 -9.31 4.13
C GLY A 106 5.31 -10.75 4.39
N PRO A 107 4.54 -11.76 3.91
CA PRO A 107 4.97 -13.16 3.97
C PRO A 107 6.01 -13.49 2.90
N TYR A 108 6.60 -14.68 2.96
CA TYR A 108 7.64 -15.12 2.01
C TYR A 108 7.08 -15.74 0.72
N ASN A 109 5.88 -16.31 0.74
CA ASN A 109 5.35 -17.13 -0.37
C ASN A 109 4.91 -16.30 -1.58
N PHE A 110 4.42 -15.08 -1.35
CA PHE A 110 4.13 -14.09 -2.40
C PHE A 110 4.63 -12.73 -1.90
N PRO A 111 5.96 -12.54 -1.90
CA PRO A 111 6.61 -11.45 -1.20
C PRO A 111 6.23 -10.08 -1.73
N GLY A 112 5.84 -9.97 -3.00
CA GLY A 112 5.36 -8.75 -3.61
C GLY A 112 3.84 -8.64 -3.57
N HIS A 113 3.13 -9.65 -4.09
CA HIS A 113 1.69 -9.52 -4.34
C HIS A 113 0.84 -9.35 -3.07
N LEU A 114 1.10 -10.14 -2.03
CA LEU A 114 0.31 -10.10 -0.80
C LEU A 114 0.46 -8.77 -0.03
N PRO A 115 1.67 -8.27 0.27
CA PRO A 115 1.79 -6.97 0.91
C PRO A 115 1.29 -5.84 0.00
N ASN A 116 1.51 -5.92 -1.32
CA ASN A 116 0.98 -4.93 -2.28
C ASN A 116 -0.55 -4.79 -2.20
N GLY A 117 -1.26 -5.89 -1.88
CA GLY A 117 -2.70 -5.89 -1.62
C GLY A 117 -3.15 -5.01 -0.45
N HIS A 118 -2.24 -4.70 0.49
CA HIS A 118 -2.49 -3.79 1.61
C HIS A 118 -1.88 -2.40 1.39
N ILE A 119 -0.68 -2.34 0.79
CA ILE A 119 0.10 -1.11 0.63
C ILE A 119 -0.61 -0.13 -0.31
N VAL A 120 -0.98 -0.57 -1.51
CA VAL A 120 -1.60 0.30 -2.52
C VAL A 120 -2.90 0.94 -2.04
N PRO A 121 -3.91 0.19 -1.53
CA PRO A 121 -5.13 0.83 -1.04
C PRO A 121 -4.88 1.73 0.18
N ALA A 122 -3.92 1.39 1.04
CA ALA A 122 -3.56 2.25 2.17
C ALA A 122 -3.01 3.61 1.70
N LEU A 123 -2.12 3.61 0.71
CA LEU A 123 -1.56 4.83 0.12
C LEU A 123 -2.63 5.65 -0.61
N LEU A 124 -3.51 5.01 -1.39
CA LEU A 124 -4.64 5.68 -2.05
C LEU A 124 -5.58 6.35 -1.05
N ALA A 125 -5.87 5.68 0.08
CA ALA A 125 -6.66 6.23 1.18
C ALA A 125 -5.96 7.38 1.92
N GLY A 126 -4.68 7.65 1.66
CA GLY A 126 -3.91 8.73 2.28
C GLY A 126 -3.19 8.32 3.57
N ASN A 127 -3.04 7.03 3.83
CA ASN A 127 -2.24 6.55 4.95
C ASN A 127 -0.74 6.64 4.62
N THR A 128 0.08 6.51 5.65
CA THR A 128 1.51 6.22 5.54
C THR A 128 1.71 4.73 5.82
N VAL A 129 2.69 4.11 5.18
CA VAL A 129 2.99 2.68 5.37
C VAL A 129 4.41 2.52 5.91
N VAL A 130 4.56 1.64 6.90
CA VAL A 130 5.83 1.05 7.30
C VAL A 130 5.79 -0.42 6.91
N PHE A 131 6.62 -0.83 5.97
CA PHE A 131 6.64 -2.20 5.46
C PHE A 131 7.79 -3.00 6.08
N LYS A 132 7.47 -4.16 6.66
CA LYS A 132 8.44 -5.17 7.11
C LYS A 132 8.29 -6.44 6.26
N PRO A 133 9.19 -6.70 5.30
CA PRO A 133 9.15 -7.93 4.53
C PRO A 133 9.57 -9.14 5.38
N SER A 134 9.31 -10.34 4.86
CA SER A 134 9.89 -11.57 5.40
C SER A 134 11.41 -11.54 5.27
N GLU A 135 12.08 -12.09 6.27
CA GLU A 135 13.51 -12.31 6.28
C GLU A 135 14.01 -13.26 5.18
N LEU A 136 13.13 -14.07 4.60
CA LEU A 136 13.44 -15.06 3.56
C LEU A 136 13.41 -14.47 2.13
N THR A 137 12.82 -13.29 1.95
CA THR A 137 12.61 -12.65 0.63
C THR A 137 13.02 -11.18 0.62
N ARG A 138 14.14 -10.88 1.29
CA ARG A 138 14.61 -9.50 1.48
C ARG A 138 15.13 -8.87 0.20
N ALA A 139 15.69 -9.64 -0.73
CA ALA A 139 16.21 -9.10 -1.98
C ALA A 139 15.05 -8.66 -2.89
N ALA A 140 14.01 -9.47 -3.02
CA ALA A 140 12.79 -9.12 -3.73
C ALA A 140 12.17 -7.86 -3.14
N ALA A 141 11.95 -7.83 -1.82
CA ALA A 141 11.33 -6.69 -1.14
C ALA A 141 12.08 -5.35 -1.27
N LYS A 142 13.38 -5.35 -1.57
CA LYS A 142 14.16 -4.12 -1.80
C LYS A 142 14.05 -3.59 -3.22
N ARG A 143 13.46 -4.35 -4.14
CA ARG A 143 13.42 -4.06 -5.58
C ARG A 143 12.10 -3.46 -6.06
N TRP A 144 11.08 -3.39 -5.21
CA TRP A 144 9.77 -2.81 -5.50
C TRP A 144 9.26 -1.99 -4.32
#